data_AF-A0A9R1I6Z5-F1
#
_entry.id   AF-A0A9R1I6Z5-F1
#
_cell.length_a   1.000
_cell.length_b   1.000
_cell.length_c   1.000
_cell.angle_alpha   90.00
_cell.angle_beta   90.00
_cell.angle_gamma   90.00
#
_symmetry.space_group_name_H-M   'P 1'
#
loop_
_entity.id
_entity.type
_entity.pdbx_description
1 polymer ?
#
loop_
_entity_poly.entity_id
_entity_poly.type
_entity_poly.pdbx_seq_one_letter_code
_entity_poly.pdbx_strand_id
1 'polypeptide(L)'
;MFVGPHITYEVHKCTEVVLLVKFDFKWSTYIWDFPRAKIFVLDPTMNNGDESDKVIQLRHRKVADELHKAIEICIKSFFSGWEPDMSKLKRDMNPGDGVMHARMNMLVDLLGSEGNIGHLPARYKDCLISKNDKIKD
;
A
#
# COMPACT_ATOMS: atom_id res chain seq x y z
N MET A 1 -14.13 -12.80 -11.54
CA MET A 1 -15.18 -11.76 -11.60
C MET A 1 -15.52 -11.35 -10.18
N PHE A 2 -15.20 -10.13 -9.74
CA PHE A 2 -15.83 -9.54 -8.56
C PHE A 2 -17.22 -9.06 -8.96
N VAL A 3 -18.13 -10.01 -9.19
CA VAL A 3 -19.49 -9.74 -9.64
C VAL A 3 -20.41 -10.74 -8.99
N GLY A 4 -21.50 -10.25 -8.41
CA GLY A 4 -22.50 -11.06 -7.76
C GLY A 4 -23.42 -10.19 -6.90
N PRO A 5 -24.60 -10.67 -6.54
CA PRO A 5 -25.59 -9.91 -5.78
C PRO A 5 -25.10 -9.45 -4.39
N HIS A 6 -23.96 -9.97 -3.91
CA HIS A 6 -23.29 -9.57 -2.68
C HIS A 6 -22.40 -8.32 -2.83
N ILE A 7 -22.07 -7.91 -4.06
CA ILE A 7 -21.32 -6.66 -4.31
C ILE A 7 -22.33 -5.55 -4.54
N THR A 8 -22.63 -4.84 -3.45
CA THR A 8 -23.56 -3.70 -3.44
C THR A 8 -22.90 -2.39 -3.88
N TYR A 9 -21.58 -2.40 -4.06
CA TYR A 9 -20.81 -1.23 -4.45
C TYR A 9 -20.74 -1.11 -5.98
N GLU A 10 -21.07 0.08 -6.48
CA GLU A 10 -20.92 0.43 -7.88
C GLU A 10 -19.44 0.58 -8.22
N VAL A 11 -18.84 -0.45 -8.81
CA VAL A 11 -17.38 -0.46 -8.98
C VAL A 11 -16.87 0.63 -9.93
N HIS A 12 -17.72 1.14 -10.82
CA HIS A 12 -17.39 2.32 -11.64
C HIS A 12 -17.21 3.61 -10.83
N LYS A 13 -17.61 3.64 -9.55
CA LYS A 13 -17.35 4.71 -8.59
C LYS A 13 -16.08 4.50 -7.77
N CYS A 14 -15.34 3.41 -8.00
CA CYS A 14 -14.11 3.11 -7.29
C CYS A 14 -13.09 4.24 -7.45
N THR A 15 -12.73 4.88 -6.33
CA THR A 15 -11.77 5.98 -6.30
C THR A 15 -10.35 5.51 -5.95
N GLU A 16 -10.21 4.32 -5.38
CA GLU A 16 -8.91 3.79 -4.96
C GLU A 16 -8.81 2.27 -5.09
N VAL A 17 -7.64 1.79 -5.48
CA VAL A 17 -7.25 0.38 -5.32
C VAL A 17 -6.08 0.30 -4.35
N VAL A 18 -6.23 -0.46 -3.27
CA VAL A 18 -5.21 -0.65 -2.23
C VAL A 18 -4.75 -2.09 -2.25
N LEU A 19 -3.44 -2.31 -2.39
CA LEU A 19 -2.83 -3.63 -2.41
C LEU A 19 -1.73 -3.74 -1.35
N LEU A 20 -1.87 -4.73 -0.46
CA LEU A 20 -0.83 -5.17 0.46
C LEU A 20 0.05 -6.19 -0.25
N VAL A 21 1.35 -5.95 -0.31
CA VAL A 21 2.28 -6.79 -1.06
C VAL A 21 3.46 -7.16 -0.18
N LYS A 22 3.72 -8.47 -0.10
CA LYS A 22 4.96 -9.01 0.46
C LYS A 22 5.93 -9.28 -0.68
N PHE A 23 7.05 -8.56 -0.72
CA PHE A 23 8.10 -8.77 -1.71
C PHE A 23 9.45 -8.82 -1.01
N ASP A 24 10.23 -9.89 -1.26
CA ASP A 24 11.52 -10.12 -0.60
C ASP A 24 11.41 -10.01 0.94
N PHE A 25 10.42 -10.71 1.48
CA PHE A 25 10.05 -10.75 2.90
C PHE A 25 9.64 -9.42 3.56
N LYS A 26 9.60 -8.31 2.82
CA LYS A 26 9.14 -7.00 3.30
C LYS A 26 7.72 -6.73 2.86
N TRP A 27 6.95 -6.10 3.75
CA TRP A 27 5.57 -5.71 3.50
C TRP A 27 5.48 -4.23 3.12
N SER A 28 4.78 -3.96 2.04
CA SER A 28 4.53 -2.60 1.57
C SER A 28 3.08 -2.51 1.07
N THR A 29 2.49 -1.32 1.14
CA THR A 29 1.17 -1.04 0.57
C THR A 29 1.29 -0.15 -0.66
N TYR A 30 0.60 -0.51 -1.72
CA TYR A 30 0.52 0.25 -2.96
C TYR A 30 -0.91 0.74 -3.15
N ILE A 31 -1.08 2.03 -3.42
CA ILE A 31 -2.40 2.67 -3.49
C ILE A 31 -2.51 3.42 -4.82
N TRP A 32 -3.40 2.97 -5.69
CA TRP A 32 -3.82 3.72 -6.88
C TRP A 32 -4.94 4.66 -6.47
N ASP A 33 -4.64 5.95 -6.34
CA ASP A 33 -5.58 7.03 -6.07
C ASP A 33 -5.93 7.71 -7.40
N PHE A 34 -7.10 7.34 -7.94
CA PHE A 34 -7.57 7.84 -9.22
C PHE A 34 -7.93 9.33 -9.18
N PRO A 35 -8.64 9.86 -8.17
CA PRO A 35 -8.90 11.30 -8.05
C PRO A 35 -7.64 12.16 -8.02
N ARG A 36 -6.58 11.72 -7.32
CA ARG A 36 -5.31 12.47 -7.26
C ARG A 36 -4.36 12.17 -8.41
N ALA A 37 -4.71 11.22 -9.29
CA ALA A 37 -3.83 10.70 -10.33
C ALA A 37 -2.46 10.26 -9.78
N LYS A 38 -2.45 9.54 -8.64
CA LYS A 38 -1.22 9.11 -7.95
C LYS A 38 -1.21 7.62 -7.64
N ILE A 39 0.00 7.05 -7.60
CA ILE A 39 0.29 5.73 -7.05
C ILE A 39 1.16 5.93 -5.82
N PHE A 40 0.59 5.82 -4.63
CA PHE A 40 1.35 5.93 -3.39
C PHE A 40 2.00 4.59 -3.04
N VAL A 41 3.23 4.67 -2.54
CA VAL A 41 3.95 3.52 -1.99
C VAL A 41 4.21 3.78 -0.52
N LEU A 42 3.63 2.94 0.34
CA LEU A 42 3.84 2.94 1.77
C LEU A 42 4.71 1.74 2.14
N ASP A 43 5.98 2.01 2.42
CA ASP A 43 6.92 1.02 2.92
C ASP A 43 7.48 1.47 4.28
N PRO A 44 7.26 0.71 5.37
CA PRO A 44 7.74 1.06 6.70
C PRO A 44 9.27 1.15 6.81
N THR A 45 10.02 0.56 5.88
CA THR A 45 11.49 0.55 5.83
C THR A 45 12.09 1.76 5.12
N MET A 46 11.29 2.57 4.41
CA MET A 46 11.79 3.80 3.77
C MET A 46 12.29 4.82 4.81
N ASN A 47 13.41 5.48 4.46
CA ASN A 47 14.09 6.52 5.26
C ASN A 47 14.66 6.07 6.62
N ASN A 48 14.51 4.80 7.02
CA ASN A 48 14.85 4.33 8.38
C ASN A 48 15.29 2.86 8.46
N GLY A 49 15.53 2.21 7.31
CA GLY A 49 16.07 0.86 7.23
C GLY A 49 17.57 0.86 6.96
N ASP A 50 18.17 -0.33 7.01
CA ASP A 50 19.60 -0.54 6.72
C ASP A 50 19.94 -0.39 5.22
N GLU A 51 18.93 -0.43 4.35
CA GLU A 51 19.07 -0.27 2.91
C GLU A 51 18.98 1.19 2.48
N SER A 52 19.79 1.58 1.49
CA SER A 52 19.70 2.91 0.90
C SER A 52 18.35 3.15 0.20
N ASP A 53 17.82 4.37 0.32
CA ASP A 53 16.54 4.74 -0.30
C ASP A 53 16.51 4.50 -1.81
N LYS A 54 17.65 4.63 -2.52
CA LYS A 54 17.73 4.37 -3.97
C LYS A 54 17.40 2.91 -4.32
N VAL A 55 17.87 1.97 -3.52
CA VAL A 55 17.60 0.52 -3.72
C VAL A 55 16.13 0.22 -3.46
N ILE A 56 15.58 0.78 -2.39
CA ILE A 56 14.17 0.65 -2.01
C ILE A 56 13.28 1.23 -3.13
N GLN A 57 13.59 2.43 -3.63
CA GLN A 57 12.86 3.06 -4.73
C GLN A 57 12.90 2.25 -6.03
N LEU A 58 14.07 1.69 -6.39
CA LEU A 58 14.19 0.85 -7.60
C LEU A 58 13.35 -0.43 -7.50
N ARG A 59 13.31 -1.04 -6.31
CA ARG A 59 12.48 -2.21 -6.00
C ARG A 59 11.00 -1.87 -6.16
N HIS A 60 10.53 -0.79 -5.53
CA HIS A 60 9.13 -0.38 -5.63
C HIS A 60 8.73 0.04 -7.03
N ARG A 61 9.64 0.65 -7.81
CA ARG A 61 9.41 0.96 -9.22
C ARG A 61 9.02 -0.30 -10.00
N LYS A 62 9.81 -1.37 -9.91
CA LYS A 62 9.53 -2.63 -10.60
C LYS A 62 8.20 -3.24 -10.18
N VAL A 63 7.94 -3.34 -8.87
CA VAL A 63 6.70 -3.92 -8.36
C VAL A 63 5.47 -3.10 -8.76
N ALA A 64 5.54 -1.76 -8.64
CA ALA A 64 4.44 -0.89 -9.03
C ALA A 64 4.14 -0.98 -10.54
N ASP A 65 5.16 -1.10 -11.39
CA ASP A 65 4.96 -1.23 -12.85
C ASP A 65 4.24 -2.55 -13.19
N GLU A 66 4.61 -3.66 -12.55
CA GLU A 66 3.94 -4.95 -12.76
C GLU A 66 2.50 -4.96 -12.24
N LEU A 67 2.28 -4.42 -11.04
CA LEU A 67 0.93 -4.28 -10.48
C LEU A 67 0.06 -3.34 -11.30
N HIS A 68 0.63 -2.25 -11.83
CA HIS A 68 -0.12 -1.29 -12.64
C HIS A 68 -0.66 -1.95 -13.91
N LYS A 69 0.18 -2.74 -14.61
CA LYS A 69 -0.27 -3.54 -15.77
C LYS A 69 -1.35 -4.56 -15.37
N ALA A 70 -1.14 -5.28 -14.26
CA ALA A 70 -2.09 -6.28 -13.80
C ALA A 70 -3.45 -5.66 -13.44
N ILE A 71 -3.45 -4.52 -12.75
CA ILE A 71 -4.67 -3.76 -12.43
C ILE A 71 -5.35 -3.29 -13.71
N GLU A 72 -4.61 -2.72 -14.67
CA GLU A 72 -5.19 -2.27 -15.94
C GLU A 72 -5.88 -3.43 -16.69
N ILE A 73 -5.24 -4.60 -16.76
CA ILE A 73 -5.83 -5.80 -17.36
C ILE A 73 -7.08 -6.24 -16.58
N CYS A 74 -7.01 -6.25 -15.25
CA CYS A 74 -8.15 -6.60 -14.41
C CYS A 74 -9.33 -5.65 -14.62
N ILE A 75 -9.09 -4.34 -14.65
CA ILE A 75 -10.09 -3.30 -14.91
C ILE A 75 -10.80 -3.58 -16.22
N LYS A 76 -10.03 -3.72 -17.31
CA LYS A 76 -10.56 -3.99 -18.65
C LYS A 76 -11.33 -5.31 -18.74
N SER A 77 -10.90 -6.33 -18.00
CA SER A 77 -11.48 -7.67 -18.07
C SER A 77 -12.74 -7.85 -17.23
N PHE A 78 -12.85 -7.13 -16.11
CA PHE A 78 -13.86 -7.44 -15.08
C PHE A 78 -14.77 -6.27 -14.70
N PHE A 79 -14.43 -5.03 -15.04
CA PHE A 79 -15.13 -3.85 -14.53
C PHE A 79 -15.76 -3.04 -15.67
N SER A 80 -16.85 -3.58 -16.21
CA SER A 80 -17.60 -2.93 -17.29
C SER A 80 -18.09 -1.54 -16.88
N GLY A 81 -17.90 -0.55 -17.75
CA GLY A 81 -18.28 0.84 -17.52
C GLY A 81 -17.33 1.63 -16.60
N TRP A 82 -16.22 1.03 -16.14
CA TRP A 82 -15.17 1.74 -15.41
C TRP A 82 -13.93 1.91 -16.28
N GLU A 83 -13.67 3.16 -16.71
CA GLU A 83 -12.57 3.50 -17.61
C GLU A 83 -11.67 4.58 -17.00
N PRO A 84 -10.95 4.29 -15.90
CA PRO A 84 -10.02 5.24 -15.31
C PRO A 84 -8.84 5.47 -16.26
N ASP A 85 -8.37 6.72 -16.32
CA ASP A 85 -7.20 7.09 -17.11
C ASP A 85 -5.91 6.65 -16.39
N MET A 86 -5.53 5.39 -16.63
CA MET A 86 -4.35 4.77 -16.04
C MET A 86 -3.06 5.52 -16.39
N SER A 87 -3.02 6.17 -17.55
CA SER A 87 -1.82 6.86 -18.05
C SER A 87 -1.47 8.13 -17.27
N LYS A 88 -2.45 8.74 -16.60
CA LYS A 88 -2.24 9.94 -15.77
C LYS A 88 -1.62 9.66 -14.41
N LEU A 89 -1.67 8.41 -13.96
CA LEU A 89 -1.22 8.03 -12.62
C LEU A 89 0.31 8.16 -12.48
N LYS A 90 0.75 9.00 -11.53
CA LYS A 90 2.17 9.19 -11.21
C LYS A 90 2.53 8.55 -9.89
N ARG A 91 3.65 7.85 -9.85
CA ARG A 91 4.16 7.28 -8.60
C ARG A 91 4.62 8.37 -7.65
N ASP A 92 4.15 8.29 -6.42
CA ASP A 92 4.57 9.14 -5.32
C ASP A 92 5.09 8.26 -4.19
N MET A 93 6.41 8.29 -4.01
CA MET A 93 7.10 7.54 -2.96
C MET A 93 7.29 8.39 -1.69
N ASN A 94 6.76 9.62 -1.69
CA ASN A 94 6.80 10.48 -0.52
C ASN A 94 5.37 10.65 0.02
N PRO A 95 4.97 9.89 1.06
CA PRO A 95 3.57 9.86 1.47
C PRO A 95 3.03 11.24 1.87
N GLY A 96 3.89 12.16 2.32
CA GLY A 96 3.74 13.63 2.28
C GLY A 96 2.56 14.28 3.02
N ASP A 97 1.43 13.61 3.15
CA ASP A 97 0.20 14.08 3.77
C ASP A 97 -0.21 13.21 4.98
N GLY A 98 -1.07 13.78 5.83
CA GLY A 98 -1.50 13.14 7.07
C GLY A 98 -2.29 11.84 6.86
N VAL A 99 -2.95 11.68 5.71
CA VAL A 99 -3.76 10.49 5.39
C VAL A 99 -2.85 9.30 5.10
N MET A 100 -1.84 9.48 4.26
CA MET A 100 -0.87 8.44 3.95
C MET A 100 -0.03 8.09 5.18
N HIS A 101 0.27 9.06 6.04
CA HIS A 101 0.89 8.79 7.33
C HIS A 101 0.02 7.92 8.25
N ALA A 102 -1.28 8.22 8.36
CA ALA A 102 -2.21 7.40 9.13
C ALA A 102 -2.33 5.97 8.56
N ARG A 103 -2.38 5.83 7.23
CA ARG A 103 -2.38 4.53 6.54
C ARG A 103 -1.09 3.73 6.77
N MET A 104 0.07 4.41 6.79
CA MET A 104 1.35 3.78 7.16
C MET A 104 1.30 3.24 8.60
N ASN A 105 0.76 4.01 9.55
CA ASN A 105 0.65 3.57 10.94
C ASN A 105 -0.30 2.37 11.06
N MET A 106 -1.41 2.36 10.31
CA MET A 106 -2.32 1.21 10.26
C MET A 106 -1.64 -0.05 9.70
N LEU A 107 -0.81 0.09 8.66
CA LEU A 107 0.02 -1.02 8.15
C LEU A 107 0.95 -1.56 9.24
N VAL A 108 1.65 -0.67 9.95
CA VAL A 108 2.58 -1.08 11.02
C VAL A 108 1.85 -1.80 12.16
N ASP A 109 0.68 -1.31 12.58
CA ASP A 109 -0.13 -1.94 13.62
C ASP A 109 -0.61 -3.33 13.20
N LEU A 110 -1.05 -3.50 11.94
CA LEU A 110 -1.42 -4.80 11.38
C LEU A 110 -0.22 -5.77 11.34
N LEU A 111 0.95 -5.30 10.91
CA LEU A 111 2.16 -6.13 10.92
C LEU A 111 2.56 -6.53 12.34
N GLY A 112 2.32 -5.64 13.32
CA GLY A 112 2.49 -5.90 14.74
C GLY A 112 1.59 -7.02 15.27
N SER A 113 0.29 -6.95 14.98
CA SER A 113 -0.69 -7.95 15.45
C SER A 113 -0.42 -9.34 14.88
N GLU A 114 0.08 -9.41 13.64
CA GLU A 114 0.42 -10.66 12.97
C GLU A 114 1.84 -11.19 13.29
N GLY A 115 2.56 -10.54 14.22
CA GLY A 115 3.93 -10.93 14.60
C GLY A 115 4.99 -10.70 13.52
N ASN A 116 4.66 -9.97 12.44
CA ASN A 116 5.53 -9.70 11.29
C ASN A 116 6.46 -8.49 11.52
N ILE A 117 7.00 -8.34 12.74
CA ILE A 117 7.76 -7.16 13.14
C ILE A 117 9.25 -7.22 12.79
N GLY A 118 9.79 -8.38 12.43
CA GLY A 118 11.23 -8.60 12.24
C GLY A 118 11.90 -7.62 11.27
N HIS A 119 11.19 -7.25 10.20
CA HIS A 119 11.68 -6.36 9.15
C HIS A 119 11.35 -4.87 9.38
N LEU A 120 10.64 -4.53 10.45
CA LEU A 120 10.32 -3.13 10.77
C LEU A 120 11.55 -2.41 11.35
N PRO A 121 11.72 -1.11 11.04
CA PRO A 121 12.70 -0.27 11.75
C PRO A 121 12.49 -0.24 13.26
N ALA A 122 13.58 -0.03 14.01
CA ALA A 122 13.60 -0.04 15.48
C ALA A 122 12.50 0.84 16.10
N ARG A 123 12.32 2.08 15.63
CA ARG A 123 11.29 3.01 16.13
C ARG A 123 9.87 2.43 16.13
N TYR A 124 9.54 1.61 15.12
CA TYR A 124 8.22 1.01 15.02
C TYR A 124 8.10 -0.20 15.95
N LYS A 125 9.19 -0.97 16.13
CA LYS A 125 9.27 -2.05 17.12
C LYS A 125 9.09 -1.50 18.53
N ASP A 126 9.83 -0.46 18.89
CA ASP A 126 9.77 0.19 20.22
C ASP A 126 8.35 0.73 20.49
N CYS A 127 7.73 1.37 19.48
CA CYS A 127 6.36 1.84 19.57
C CYS A 127 5.37 0.69 19.82
N LEU A 128 5.46 -0.40 19.05
CA LEU A 128 4.57 -1.57 19.19
C LEU A 128 4.76 -2.28 20.54
N ILE A 129 6.00 -2.41 21.02
CA ILE A 129 6.30 -2.98 22.34
C ILE A 129 5.66 -2.12 23.43
N SER A 130 5.87 -0.80 23.38
CA SER A 130 5.28 0.13 24.36
C SER A 130 3.76 0.12 24.38
N LYS A 131 3.11 -0.08 23.23
CA LYS A 131 1.66 -0.23 23.12
C LYS A 131 1.19 -1.54 23.78
N ASN A 132 1.89 -2.64 23.54
CA ASN A 132 1.54 -3.94 24.10
C ASN A 132 1.70 -3.99 25.63
N ASP A 133 2.67 -3.27 26.19
CA ASP A 133 2.84 -3.17 27.65
C ASP A 133 1.69 -2.40 28.30
N LYS A 134 1.18 -1.35 27.65
CA LYS A 134 0.02 -0.57 28.14
C LYS A 134 -1.32 -1.30 28.08
N ILE A 135 -1.43 -2.38 27.30
CA ILE A 135 -2.67 -3.18 27.16
C ILE A 135 -2.74 -4.27 28.24
N LYS A 136 -1.63 -4.53 28.94
CA LYS A 136 -1.53 -5.57 29.98
C LYS A 136 -1.80 -5.06 31.40
N ASP A 137 -1.97 -3.74 31.57
CA ASP A 137 -2.40 -3.07 32.80
C ASP A 137 -3.90 -2.74 32.76
#